data_AF-A0A7S0GHR7-F1
#
_entry.id   AF-A0A7S0GHR7-F1
#
_cell.length_a   1.000
_cell.length_b   1.000
_cell.length_c   1.000
_cell.angle_alpha   90.00
_cell.angle_beta   90.00
_cell.angle_gamma   90.00
#
_symmetry.space_group_name_H-M   'P 1'
#
loop_
_entity.id
_entity.type
_entity.pdbx_description
1 polymer ?
#
loop_
_entity_poly.entity_id
_entity_poly.type
_entity_poly.pdbx_seq_one_letter_code
_entity_poly.pdbx_strand_id
1 'polypeptide(L)'
;RMRNGEVPSSPKPIIWWVLIGTNDFGVSQCSENMVLQGIVKVVEELKRQRPHDKIVLNSLLPRSTNKTGSLEPPRGSLSQPFYWKHIRQVNKQRHQYCEKNSSLFFFNATDIFVSKQDHELSIPLKLMPD
;
A
#
# COMPACT_ATOMS: atom_id res chain seq x y z
N ARG A 1 -3.16 -16.69 4.35
CA ARG A 1 -3.95 -16.57 5.60
C ARG A 1 -5.43 -16.62 5.32
N MET A 2 -6.00 -15.73 4.48
CA MET A 2 -7.39 -15.63 3.95
C MET A 2 -8.35 -16.85 3.81
N ARG A 3 -7.90 -18.09 4.01
CA ARG A 3 -8.69 -19.33 3.94
C ARG A 3 -9.08 -19.88 5.31
N ASN A 4 -8.71 -19.23 6.40
CA ASN A 4 -8.92 -19.71 7.77
C ASN A 4 -10.00 -18.89 8.51
N GLY A 5 -10.98 -18.36 7.78
CA GLY A 5 -12.08 -17.58 8.34
C GLY A 5 -11.86 -16.08 8.39
N GLU A 6 -10.75 -15.55 7.86
CA GLU A 6 -10.49 -14.11 7.78
C GLU A 6 -11.44 -13.39 6.80
N VAL A 7 -12.15 -14.14 5.95
CA VAL A 7 -13.30 -13.67 5.17
C VAL A 7 -14.57 -14.20 5.86
N PRO A 8 -15.15 -13.45 6.81
CA PRO A 8 -16.29 -13.93 7.58
C PRO A 8 -17.51 -14.11 6.66
N SER A 9 -18.39 -15.06 6.98
CA SER A 9 -19.65 -15.28 6.25
C SER A 9 -20.69 -14.18 6.50
N SER A 10 -20.60 -13.51 7.66
CA SER A 10 -21.42 -12.37 8.10
C SER A 10 -20.56 -11.40 8.95
N PRO A 11 -20.71 -10.07 8.79
CA PRO A 11 -21.56 -9.38 7.81
C PRO A 11 -21.12 -9.65 6.36
N LYS A 12 -22.00 -9.37 5.39
CA LYS A 12 -21.72 -9.51 3.95
C LYS A 12 -21.43 -8.13 3.34
N PRO A 13 -20.21 -7.60 3.47
CA PRO A 13 -19.89 -6.31 2.89
C PRO A 13 -19.98 -6.38 1.37
N ILE A 14 -20.43 -5.31 0.73
CA ILE A 14 -20.44 -5.18 -0.74
C ILE A 14 -19.16 -4.49 -1.28
N ILE A 15 -18.34 -3.95 -0.36
CA ILE A 15 -17.07 -3.28 -0.64
C ILE A 15 -16.01 -3.80 0.34
N TRP A 16 -14.87 -4.24 -0.19
CA TRP A 16 -13.68 -4.61 0.56
C TRP A 16 -12.58 -3.57 0.35
N TRP A 17 -12.18 -2.87 1.40
CA TRP A 17 -11.08 -1.90 1.35
C TRP A 17 -9.78 -2.54 1.82
N VAL A 18 -8.78 -2.63 0.94
CA VAL A 18 -7.57 -3.43 1.15
C VAL A 18 -6.34 -2.52 1.20
N LEU A 19 -5.75 -2.42 2.39
CA LEU A 19 -4.47 -1.77 2.65
C LEU A 19 -3.50 -2.79 3.28
N ILE A 20 -2.67 -3.41 2.46
CA ILE A 20 -1.63 -4.38 2.85
C ILE A 20 -0.38 -4.18 1.98
N GLY A 21 0.79 -4.59 2.49
CA GLY A 21 2.06 -4.60 1.72
C GLY A 21 3.20 -3.81 2.37
N THR A 22 2.93 -2.84 3.25
CA THR A 22 3.99 -2.00 3.86
C THR A 22 4.93 -2.78 4.78
N ASN A 23 4.41 -3.81 5.47
CA ASN A 23 5.20 -4.63 6.39
C ASN A 23 6.12 -5.60 5.65
N ASP A 24 5.78 -5.99 4.43
CA ASP A 24 6.58 -6.87 3.58
C ASP A 24 7.91 -6.24 3.19
N PHE A 25 7.98 -4.90 3.12
CA PHE A 25 9.24 -4.17 2.95
C PHE A 25 10.10 -4.11 4.22
N GLY A 26 9.47 -3.96 5.38
CA GLY A 26 10.18 -3.74 6.64
C GLY A 26 10.65 -5.03 7.31
N VAL A 27 9.74 -6.00 7.47
CA VAL A 27 9.98 -7.24 8.20
C VAL A 27 10.55 -8.32 7.30
N SER A 28 9.98 -8.46 6.10
CA SER A 28 10.33 -9.56 5.18
C SER A 28 11.38 -9.19 4.14
N GLN A 29 11.77 -7.91 4.07
CA GLN A 29 12.69 -7.34 3.07
C GLN A 29 12.36 -7.78 1.62
N CYS A 30 11.07 -7.91 1.32
CA CYS A 30 10.61 -8.35 0.01
C CYS A 30 10.90 -7.30 -1.07
N SER A 31 11.21 -7.76 -2.28
CA SER A 31 11.25 -6.89 -3.46
C SER A 31 9.84 -6.41 -3.83
N GLU A 32 9.76 -5.31 -4.59
CA GLU A 32 8.49 -4.73 -5.05
C GLU A 32 7.61 -5.76 -5.77
N ASN A 33 8.23 -6.63 -6.57
CA ASN A 33 7.51 -7.69 -7.27
C ASN A 33 6.90 -8.71 -6.30
N MET A 34 7.64 -9.13 -5.27
CA MET A 34 7.12 -10.06 -4.27
C MET A 34 5.98 -9.44 -3.46
N VAL A 35 6.10 -8.17 -3.09
CA VAL A 35 5.01 -7.42 -2.43
C VAL A 35 3.77 -7.39 -3.32
N LEU A 36 3.93 -7.04 -4.61
CA LEU A 36 2.81 -7.01 -5.56
C LEU A 36 2.15 -8.40 -5.71
N GLN A 37 2.94 -9.47 -5.86
CA GLN A 37 2.42 -10.83 -6.02
C GLN A 37 1.64 -11.27 -4.78
N GLY A 38 2.12 -10.95 -3.58
CA GLY A 38 1.39 -11.20 -2.33
C GLY A 38 0.02 -10.50 -2.31
N ILE A 39 -0.02 -9.22 -2.72
CA ILE A 39 -1.26 -8.45 -2.83
C ILE A 39 -2.21 -9.06 -3.86
N VAL A 40 -1.71 -9.41 -5.04
CA VAL A 40 -2.51 -10.06 -6.10
C VAL A 40 -3.14 -11.35 -5.59
N LYS A 41 -2.39 -12.20 -4.87
CA LYS A 41 -2.90 -13.45 -4.31
C LYS A 41 -4.02 -13.22 -3.29
N VAL A 42 -3.92 -12.16 -2.47
CA VAL A 42 -5.00 -11.79 -1.54
C VAL A 42 -6.26 -11.35 -2.30
N VAL A 43 -6.10 -10.53 -3.34
CA VAL A 43 -7.22 -10.06 -4.17
C VAL A 43 -7.89 -11.21 -4.93
N GLU A 44 -7.10 -12.11 -5.52
CA GLU A 44 -7.61 -13.31 -6.20
C GLU A 44 -8.44 -14.17 -5.24
N GLU A 45 -7.95 -14.38 -4.02
CA GLU A 45 -8.65 -15.16 -3.00
C GLU A 45 -9.95 -14.46 -2.53
N LEU A 46 -9.93 -13.14 -2.34
CA LEU A 46 -11.14 -12.36 -2.06
C LEU A 46 -12.16 -12.50 -3.19
N LYS A 47 -11.76 -12.29 -4.45
CA LYS A 47 -12.64 -12.46 -5.61
C LYS A 47 -13.21 -13.87 -5.71
N ARG A 48 -12.42 -14.90 -5.41
CA ARG A 48 -12.86 -16.29 -5.41
C ARG A 48 -13.99 -16.53 -4.38
N GLN A 49 -13.87 -15.97 -3.19
CA GLN A 49 -14.87 -16.12 -2.13
C GLN A 49 -16.05 -15.14 -2.26
N ARG A 50 -15.82 -13.99 -2.90
CA ARG A 50 -16.72 -12.85 -3.03
C ARG A 50 -16.75 -12.31 -4.47
N PRO A 51 -17.25 -13.11 -5.43
CA PRO A 51 -17.12 -12.79 -6.87
C PRO A 51 -17.89 -11.54 -7.33
N HIS A 52 -18.88 -11.11 -6.55
CA HIS A 52 -19.74 -9.96 -6.87
C HIS A 52 -19.40 -8.68 -6.09
N ASP A 53 -18.54 -8.78 -5.08
CA ASP A 53 -18.19 -7.63 -4.25
C ASP A 53 -17.16 -6.75 -4.97
N LYS A 54 -17.19 -5.44 -4.67
CA LYS A 54 -16.18 -4.50 -5.16
C LYS A 54 -14.97 -4.54 -4.24
N ILE A 55 -13.77 -4.44 -4.80
CA ILE A 55 -12.53 -4.37 -4.01
C ILE A 55 -11.82 -3.06 -4.32
N VAL A 56 -11.53 -2.29 -3.28
CA VAL A 56 -10.73 -1.07 -3.35
C VAL A 56 -9.32 -1.40 -2.87
N LEU A 57 -8.33 -1.32 -3.76
CA LEU A 57 -6.93 -1.35 -3.40
C LEU A 57 -6.48 0.07 -3.05
N ASN A 58 -6.27 0.30 -1.76
CA ASN A 58 -5.69 1.55 -1.26
C ASN A 58 -4.20 1.59 -1.61
N SER A 59 -3.68 2.68 -2.15
CA SER A 59 -2.24 2.87 -2.28
C SER A 59 -1.53 2.55 -0.96
N LEU A 60 -0.36 1.93 -1.01
CA LEU A 60 0.51 1.87 0.17
C LEU A 60 0.73 3.30 0.66
N LEU A 61 0.56 3.48 1.96
CA LEU A 61 0.79 4.77 2.61
C LEU A 61 2.29 5.07 2.61
N PRO A 62 2.69 6.35 2.58
CA PRO A 62 4.07 6.73 2.75
C PRO A 62 4.59 6.22 4.10
N ARG A 63 5.88 5.86 4.13
CA ARG A 63 6.58 5.41 5.35
C ARG A 63 7.93 6.08 5.42
N SER A 64 8.16 6.78 6.52
CA SER A 64 9.47 7.32 6.88
C SER A 64 10.15 6.45 7.95
N THR A 65 11.47 6.57 8.07
CA THR A 65 12.30 5.97 9.12
C THR A 65 12.87 7.03 10.07
N ASN A 66 12.50 8.30 9.89
CA ASN A 66 12.95 9.41 10.69
C ASN A 66 11.78 10.15 11.35
N LYS A 67 12.06 10.84 12.44
CA LYS A 67 11.06 11.59 13.23
C LYS A 67 10.52 12.84 12.54
N THR A 68 11.16 13.28 11.45
CA THR A 68 10.70 14.45 10.70
C THR A 68 9.67 14.09 9.64
N GLY A 69 9.40 12.79 9.44
CA GLY A 69 8.50 12.31 8.39
C GLY A 69 9.11 12.42 6.99
N SER A 70 10.39 12.77 6.84
CA SER A 70 11.03 12.91 5.53
C SER A 70 11.04 11.58 4.80
N LEU A 71 10.64 11.61 3.53
CA LEU A 71 10.52 10.44 2.66
C LEU A 71 11.75 10.24 1.77
N GLU A 72 12.69 11.17 1.82
CA GLU A 72 13.89 11.17 0.98
C GLU A 72 15.14 11.17 1.86
N PRO A 73 16.21 10.48 1.41
CA PRO A 73 17.48 10.52 2.13
C PRO A 73 18.03 11.95 2.16
N PRO A 74 18.63 12.37 3.29
CA PRO A 74 19.54 13.52 3.27
C PRO A 74 20.57 13.32 2.16
N ARG A 75 20.88 14.38 1.41
CA ARG A 75 21.84 14.30 0.28
C ARG A 75 23.13 13.62 0.73
N GLY A 76 23.49 12.51 0.09
CA GLY A 76 24.71 11.73 0.38
C GLY A 76 24.60 10.71 1.51
N SER A 77 23.44 10.53 2.15
CA SER A 77 23.25 9.51 3.18
C SER A 77 22.65 8.21 2.63
N LEU A 78 23.31 7.09 2.93
CA LEU A 78 22.87 5.71 2.62
C LEU A 78 22.41 4.95 3.88
N SER A 79 22.40 5.60 5.05
CA SER A 79 22.40 4.89 6.34
C SER A 79 21.04 4.39 6.81
N GLN A 80 19.94 4.72 6.12
CA GLN A 80 18.59 4.27 6.49
C GLN A 80 17.80 3.79 5.27
N PRO A 81 16.95 2.75 5.41
CA PRO A 81 16.12 2.31 4.31
C PRO A 81 15.03 3.35 4.03
N PHE A 82 15.06 3.92 2.82
CA PHE A 82 14.02 4.82 2.33
C PHE A 82 13.01 4.04 1.50
N TYR A 83 11.88 3.69 2.11
CA TYR A 83 10.84 2.88 1.47
C TYR A 83 10.10 3.63 0.37
N TRP A 84 10.16 4.96 0.34
CA TRP A 84 9.28 5.77 -0.49
C TRP A 84 9.38 5.46 -1.98
N LYS A 85 10.60 5.27 -2.50
CA LYS A 85 10.82 4.87 -3.90
C LYS A 85 10.12 3.53 -4.23
N HIS A 86 10.29 2.54 -3.35
CA HIS A 86 9.70 1.21 -3.50
C HIS A 86 8.17 1.23 -3.37
N ILE A 87 7.66 1.99 -2.40
CA ILE A 87 6.22 2.24 -2.19
C ILE A 87 5.59 2.86 -3.45
N ARG A 88 6.20 3.89 -4.02
CA ARG A 88 5.72 4.52 -5.26
C ARG A 88 5.70 3.55 -6.43
N GLN A 89 6.74 2.75 -6.57
CA GLN A 89 6.82 1.74 -7.62
C GLN A 89 5.69 0.70 -7.49
N VAL A 90 5.46 0.16 -6.29
CA VAL A 90 4.35 -0.76 -6.04
C VAL A 90 3.00 -0.08 -6.25
N ASN A 91 2.81 1.17 -5.83
CA ASN A 91 1.57 1.91 -6.06
C ASN A 91 1.26 2.07 -7.55
N LYS A 92 2.28 2.37 -8.37
CA LYS A 92 2.13 2.42 -9.83
C LYS A 92 1.68 1.06 -10.38
N GLN A 93 2.31 -0.03 -9.94
CA GLN A 93 1.96 -1.38 -10.39
C GLN A 93 0.55 -1.79 -9.94
N ARG A 94 0.14 -1.41 -8.73
CA ARG A 94 -1.22 -1.67 -8.21
C ARG A 94 -2.28 -0.91 -9.01
N HIS A 95 -2.01 0.35 -9.37
CA HIS A 95 -2.88 1.12 -10.25
C HIS A 95 -3.07 0.41 -11.59
N GLN A 96 -1.97 0.03 -12.25
CA GLN A 96 -1.99 -0.70 -13.52
C GLN A 96 -2.71 -2.06 -13.43
N TYR A 97 -2.62 -2.73 -12.28
CA TYR A 97 -3.35 -3.98 -12.03
C TYR A 97 -4.86 -3.75 -11.92
N CYS A 98 -5.29 -2.69 -11.23
CA CYS A 98 -6.70 -2.32 -11.14
C CYS A 98 -7.29 -1.92 -12.50
N GLU A 99 -6.57 -1.15 -13.31
CA GLU A 99 -7.03 -0.72 -14.65
C GLU A 99 -7.39 -1.91 -15.57
N LYS A 100 -6.75 -3.06 -15.38
CA LYS A 100 -7.00 -4.29 -16.15
C LYS A 100 -8.18 -5.12 -15.63
N ASN A 101 -8.82 -4.71 -14.54
CA ASN A 101 -9.81 -5.51 -13.81
C ASN A 101 -11.04 -4.67 -13.42
N SER A 102 -12.16 -4.84 -14.12
CA SER A 102 -13.38 -4.03 -13.93
C SER A 102 -13.99 -4.05 -12.52
N SER A 103 -13.77 -5.10 -11.73
CA SER A 103 -14.25 -5.21 -10.34
C SER A 103 -13.25 -4.70 -9.28
N LEU A 104 -12.10 -4.16 -9.71
CA LEU A 104 -11.09 -3.57 -8.84
C LEU A 104 -11.03 -2.07 -9.01
N PHE A 105 -10.94 -1.36 -7.89
CA PHE A 105 -10.79 0.08 -7.85
C PHE A 105 -9.47 0.41 -7.16
N PHE A 106 -8.72 1.37 -7.70
CA PHE A 106 -7.52 1.88 -7.05
C PHE A 106 -7.86 3.19 -6.35
N PHE A 107 -7.55 3.30 -5.07
CA PHE A 107 -7.65 4.55 -4.32
C PHE A 107 -6.24 5.08 -4.05
N ASN A 108 -5.88 6.20 -4.69
CA ASN A 108 -4.60 6.85 -4.46
C ASN A 108 -4.68 7.80 -3.26
N ALA A 109 -4.13 7.40 -2.12
CA ALA A 109 -4.06 8.21 -0.91
C ALA A 109 -2.82 9.11 -0.83
N THR A 110 -1.94 9.09 -1.85
CA THR A 110 -0.63 9.77 -1.79
C THR A 110 -0.77 11.25 -1.45
N ASP A 111 -1.66 11.97 -2.14
CA ASP A 111 -1.80 13.42 -1.99
C ASP A 111 -2.46 13.83 -0.66
N ILE A 112 -3.00 12.86 0.09
CA ILE A 112 -3.52 13.08 1.43
C ILE A 112 -2.38 13.06 2.45
N PHE A 113 -1.44 12.11 2.31
CA PHE A 113 -0.43 11.80 3.32
C PHE A 113 0.98 12.29 2.98
N VAL A 114 1.19 12.88 1.80
CA VAL A 114 2.49 13.43 1.38
C VAL A 114 2.36 14.93 1.15
N SER A 115 3.22 15.69 1.82
CA SER A 115 3.42 17.11 1.57
C SER A 115 4.71 17.33 0.79
N LYS A 116 4.75 18.42 0.03
CA LYS A 116 5.93 18.90 -0.68
C LYS A 116 6.22 20.34 -0.25
N GLN A 117 7.38 20.57 0.36
CA GLN A 117 7.86 21.90 0.75
C GLN A 117 9.31 22.04 0.27
N ASP A 118 9.65 23.13 -0.40
CA ASP A 118 11.03 23.42 -0.88
C ASP A 118 11.70 22.24 -1.61
N HIS A 119 10.92 21.51 -2.41
CA HIS A 119 11.30 20.29 -3.14
C HIS A 119 11.50 19.01 -2.29
N GLU A 120 11.35 19.06 -0.97
CA GLU A 120 11.40 17.90 -0.09
C GLU A 120 10.01 17.28 0.09
N LEU A 121 9.97 15.94 0.07
CA LEU A 121 8.75 15.17 0.35
C LEU A 121 8.74 14.68 1.80
N SER A 122 7.63 14.91 2.49
CA SER A 122 7.47 14.50 3.89
C SER A 122 6.04 14.04 4.21
N ILE A 123 5.91 13.26 5.28
CA ILE A 123 4.64 12.90 5.89
C ILE A 123 4.28 13.99 6.91
N PRO A 124 3.12 14.67 6.79
CA PRO A 124 2.67 15.58 7.84
C PRO A 124 2.45 14.82 9.14
N LEU A 125 3.22 15.14 10.19
CA LEU A 125 3.19 14.42 11.47
C LEU A 125 1.79 14.37 12.13
N LYS A 126 0.95 15.37 11.86
CA LYS A 126 -0.45 15.41 12.34
C LYS A 126 -1.35 14.32 11.74
N LEU A 127 -0.98 13.75 10.59
CA LEU A 127 -1.77 12.73 9.88
C LEU A 127 -1.32 11.31 10.22
N MET A 128 -0.07 11.15 10.66
CA MET A 128 0.53 9.87 11.05
C MET A 128 1.43 10.10 12.26
N PRO A 129 0.85 10.35 13.45
CA PRO A 129 1.64 10.41 14.69
C PRO A 129 2.25 9.03 14.99
N ASP A 130 3.50 9.01 15.44
CA ASP A 130 4.18 7.81 15.95
C ASP A 130 3.48 7.24 17.21
#